data_AF-A0A7C6SH49-F1
#
_entry.id   AF-A0A7C6SH49-F1
#
_cell.length_a   1.000
_cell.length_b   1.000
_cell.length_c   1.000
_cell.angle_alpha   90.00
_cell.angle_beta   90.00
_cell.angle_gamma   90.00
#
_symmetry.space_group_name_H-M   'P 1'
#
loop_
_entity.id
_entity.type
_entity.pdbx_description
1 polymer ?
#
loop_
_entity_poly.entity_id
_entity_poly.type
_entity_poly.pdbx_seq_one_letter_code
_entity_poly.pdbx_strand_id
1 'polypeptide(L)' 'YVTLEPCSMCAGAIIQARLRQVSFGATDPKSGALGGLYNMYDIKGFNHYPVVNHGLLKDDCSTILKNYFKTKR' A
#
# COMPACT_ATOMS: atom_id res chain seq x y z
N TYR A 1 -3.06 -8.67 4.16
CA TYR A 1 -2.10 -7.82 4.90
C TYR A 1 -0.83 -7.71 4.08
N VAL A 2 -0.18 -6.55 4.07
CA VAL A 2 1.09 -6.31 3.37
C VAL A 2 1.93 -5.30 4.15
N THR A 3 3.24 -5.47 4.25
CA THR A 3 4.09 -4.62 5.13
C THR A 3 4.37 -3.24 4.55
N LEU A 4 4.34 -3.10 3.22
CA LEU A 4 4.50 -1.84 2.50
C LEU A 4 3.23 -1.51 1.72
N GLU A 5 2.94 -0.23 1.54
CA GLU A 5 1.83 0.27 0.75
C GLU A 5 1.80 -0.36 -0.67
N PRO A 6 0.63 -0.83 -1.14
CA PRO A 6 0.46 -1.32 -2.50
C PRO A 6 0.76 -0.26 -3.57
N CYS A 7 1.55 -0.63 -4.57
CA CYS A 7 1.69 0.15 -5.80
C CYS A 7 0.46 0.01 -6.71
N SER A 8 0.42 0.76 -7.81
CA SER A 8 -0.69 0.77 -8.77
C SER A 8 -1.09 -0.62 -9.27
N MET A 9 -0.09 -1.48 -9.55
CA MET A 9 -0.31 -2.85 -9.99
C MET A 9 -1.07 -3.67 -8.92
N CYS A 10 -0.58 -3.65 -7.68
CA CYS A 10 -1.18 -4.39 -6.58
C CYS A 10 -2.55 -3.81 -6.19
N ALA A 11 -2.69 -2.49 -6.12
CA ALA A 11 -3.96 -1.83 -5.80
C ALA A 11 -5.06 -2.17 -6.82
N GLY A 12 -4.72 -2.22 -8.11
CA GLY A 12 -5.62 -2.66 -9.17
C GLY A 12 -5.98 -4.14 -9.06
N ALA A 13 -5.01 -5.01 -8.75
CA ALA A 13 -5.27 -6.43 -8.54
C ALA A 13 -6.23 -6.69 -7.37
N ILE A 14 -6.12 -5.93 -6.28
CA ILE A 14 -7.03 -6.00 -5.12
C ILE A 14 -8.47 -5.64 -5.52
N ILE A 15 -8.66 -4.61 -6.36
CA ILE A 15 -9.98 -4.26 -6.92
C ILE A 15 -10.54 -5.42 -7.75
N GLN A 16 -9.75 -5.93 -8.71
CA GLN A 16 -10.19 -6.97 -9.64
C GLN A 16 -10.51 -8.30 -8.94
N ALA A 17 -9.75 -8.64 -7.89
CA ALA A 17 -10.02 -9.79 -7.05
C ALA A 17 -11.19 -9.59 -6.07
N ARG A 18 -11.80 -8.39 -6.04
CA ARG A 18 -12.90 -8.01 -5.15
C ARG A 18 -12.60 -8.26 -3.67
N LEU A 19 -11.36 -8.02 -3.25
CA LEU A 19 -10.98 -8.20 -1.86
C LEU A 19 -11.72 -7.19 -0.98
N ARG A 20 -12.30 -7.66 0.12
CA ARG A 20 -13.09 -6.81 1.02
C ARG A 20 -12.25 -5.69 1.65
N GLN A 21 -11.00 -5.97 1.98
CA GLN A 21 -10.13 -5.05 2.69
C GLN A 21 -8.66 -5.29 2.38
N VAL A 22 -7.87 -4.23 2.51
CA VAL A 22 -6.42 -4.25 2.49
C VAL A 22 -5.90 -3.50 3.72
N SER A 23 -4.99 -4.14 4.44
CA SER A 23 -4.32 -3.56 5.61
C SER A 23 -2.83 -3.55 5.37
N PHE A 24 -2.20 -2.37 5.48
CA PHE A 24 -0.76 -2.21 5.27
C PHE A 24 -0.04 -1.43 6.36
N GLY A 25 1.27 -1.64 6.46
CA GLY A 25 2.11 -1.04 7.50
C GLY A 25 2.75 0.28 7.11
N ALA A 26 3.90 0.21 6.46
CA ALA A 26 4.64 1.39 6.00
C ALA A 26 3.99 2.01 4.76
N THR A 27 3.93 3.33 4.72
CA THR A 27 3.52 4.12 3.54
C THR A 27 4.67 4.23 2.54
N ASP A 28 4.37 4.32 1.25
CA ASP A 28 5.34 4.53 0.18
C ASP A 28 5.07 5.88 -0.54
N PRO A 29 5.74 6.98 -0.13
CA PRO A 29 5.55 8.28 -0.76
C PRO A 29 5.97 8.37 -2.22
N LYS A 30 6.78 7.41 -2.72
CA LYS A 30 7.33 7.47 -4.09
C LYS A 30 6.48 6.73 -5.10
N SER A 31 5.91 5.60 -4.70
CA SER A 31 5.19 4.70 -5.61
C SER A 31 3.89 4.11 -5.05
N GLY A 32 3.52 4.45 -3.81
CA GLY A 32 2.29 4.00 -3.18
C GLY A 32 1.04 4.55 -3.87
N ALA A 33 0.05 3.69 -4.08
CA ALA A 33 -1.18 4.04 -4.80
C ALA A 33 -2.41 4.11 -3.89
N LEU A 34 -2.26 4.02 -2.56
CA LEU A 34 -3.35 4.08 -1.58
C LEU A 34 -3.17 5.24 -0.58
N GLY A 35 -2.59 6.35 -1.04
CA GLY A 35 -2.35 7.55 -0.24
C GLY A 35 -0.89 8.04 -0.21
N GLY A 36 0.05 7.26 -0.75
CA GLY A 36 1.46 7.61 -0.89
C GLY A 36 1.73 8.65 -1.97
N LEU A 37 1.99 8.21 -3.20
CA LEU A 37 2.14 9.10 -4.36
C LEU A 37 0.79 9.70 -4.77
N TYR A 38 -0.23 8.86 -4.78
CA TYR A 38 -1.61 9.22 -5.06
C TYR A 38 -2.55 8.19 -4.43
N ASN A 39 -3.84 8.46 -4.41
CA ASN A 39 -4.84 7.50 -3.99
C ASN A 39 -5.67 7.04 -5.20
N MET A 40 -5.41 5.83 -5.67
CA MET A 40 -6.13 5.20 -6.77
C MET A 40 -7.62 5.02 -6.44
N TYR A 41 -7.96 4.81 -5.17
CA TYR A 41 -9.34 4.52 -4.77
C TYR A 41 -10.22 5.79 -4.67
N ASP A 42 -9.64 6.98 -4.79
CA ASP A 42 -10.41 8.23 -4.95
C ASP A 42 -10.91 8.42 -6.40
N ILE A 43 -10.34 7.69 -7.37
CA ILE A 43 -10.79 7.73 -8.76
C ILE A 43 -12.12 7.00 -8.88
N LYS A 44 -13.15 7.73 -9.31
CA LYS A 44 -14.49 7.17 -9.53
C LYS A 44 -14.53 6.28 -10.78
N GLY A 45 -15.43 5.30 -10.78
CA GLY A 45 -15.70 4.44 -11.94
C GLY A 45 -15.27 2.98 -11.78
N PHE A 46 -14.51 2.64 -10.73
CA PHE A 46 -14.26 1.24 -10.41
C PHE A 46 -15.52 0.54 -9.89
N ASN A 47 -15.60 -0.77 -10.15
CA ASN A 47 -16.72 -1.63 -9.78
C ASN A 47 -16.65 -2.15 -8.33
N HIS A 48 -15.59 -1.84 -7.59
CA HIS A 48 -15.36 -2.29 -6.21
C HIS A 48 -14.36 -1.37 -5.50
N TYR A 49 -14.60 -1.06 -4.22
CA TYR A 49 -13.70 -0.27 -3.36
C TYR A 49 -13.45 -1.01 -2.04
N PRO A 50 -12.26 -1.61 -1.87
CA PRO A 50 -11.86 -2.25 -0.62
C PRO A 50 -11.75 -1.26 0.54
N VAL A 51 -12.02 -1.70 1.77
CA VAL A 51 -11.65 -0.94 2.98
C VAL A 51 -10.14 -0.91 3.11
N VAL A 52 -9.57 0.29 3.29
CA VAL A 52 -8.12 0.48 3.41
C VAL A 52 -7.75 0.84 4.85
N ASN A 53 -6.98 -0.01 5.51
CA ASN A 53 -6.38 0.26 6.82
C ASN A 53 -4.88 0.48 6.65
N HIS A 54 -4.36 1.59 7.17
CA HIS A 54 -2.95 1.96 7.05
C HIS A 54 -2.29 2.08 8.42
N GLY A 55 -0.96 1.94 8.47
CA GLY A 55 -0.18 2.19 9.68
C GLY A 55 -0.01 1.01 10.63
N LEU A 56 -0.42 -0.22 10.25
CA LEU A 56 -0.22 -1.40 11.09
C LEU A 56 1.27 -1.70 11.26
N LEU A 57 1.81 -1.59 12.47
CA LEU A 57 3.25 -1.76 12.74
C LEU A 57 4.12 -0.90 11.80
N LYS A 58 3.69 0.34 11.56
CA LYS A 58 4.33 1.26 10.59
C LYS A 58 5.84 1.36 10.79
N ASP A 59 6.28 1.54 12.03
CA ASP A 59 7.69 1.77 12.36
C ASP A 59 8.54 0.52 12.13
N ASP A 60 8.04 -0.66 12.52
CA ASP A 60 8.72 -1.94 12.27
C ASP A 60 8.84 -2.22 10.78
N CYS A 61 7.74 -2.08 10.04
CA CYS A 61 7.72 -2.27 8.59
C CYS A 61 8.67 -1.31 7.86
N SER A 62 8.72 -0.04 8.28
CA SER A 62 9.63 0.95 7.71
C SER A 62 11.09 0.65 8.03
N THR A 63 11.36 0.19 9.25
CA THR A 63 12.71 -0.12 9.73
C THR A 63 13.34 -1.27 8.93
N ILE A 64 12.57 -2.30 8.57
CA ILE A 64 13.05 -3.41 7.73
C ILE A 64 13.58 -2.87 6.38
N LEU A 65 12.82 -2.02 5.71
CA LEU A 65 13.21 -1.43 4.42
C LEU A 65 14.43 -0.51 4.55
N LYS A 66 14.45 0.36 5.57
CA LYS A 66 15.59 1.26 5.84
C LYS A 66 16.88 0.47 6.08
N ASN A 67 16.83 -0.58 6.90
CA ASN A 67 17.98 -1.42 7.19
C ASN A 67 18.46 -2.16 5.94
N TYR A 68 17.54 -2.71 5.14
CA TYR A 68 17.87 -3.38 3.89
C TYR A 68 18.61 -2.45 2.91
N PHE A 69 18.10 -1.24 2.66
CA PHE A 69 18.76 -0.33 1.72
C PHE A 69 20.04 0.29 2.29
N LYS A 70 20.17 0.41 3.63
CA LYS A 70 21.41 0.85 4.26
C LYS A 70 22.57 -0.12 4.03
N THR A 71 22.32 -1.43 3.99
CA THR A 71 23.36 -2.45 3.78
C THR A 71 23.74 -2.66 2.31
N LYS A 72 22.99 -2.08 1.37
CA LYS A 72 23.23 -2.15 -0.08
C LYS A 72 23.85 -0.88 -0.67
N ARG A 73 24.19 0.09 0.19
CA ARG A 73 24.82 1.36 -0.17
C ARG A 73 26.29 1.37 0.16
#